data_AF-A0A5A9GLH9-F1
#
_entry.id   AF-A0A5A9GLH9-F1
#
_cell.length_a   1.000
_cell.length_b   1.000
_cell.length_c   1.000
_cell.angle_alpha   90.00
_cell.angle_beta   90.00
_cell.angle_gamma   90.00
#
_symmetry.space_group_name_H-M   'P 1'
#
loop_
_entity.id
_entity.type
_entity.pdbx_description
1 polymer ?
#
loop_
_entity_poly.entity_id
_entity_poly.type
_entity_poly.pdbx_seq_one_letter_code
_entity_poly.pdbx_strand_id
1 'polypeptide(L)'
;MAGLSMLSGLKARALLLLLGITVTGSVAGAAHADGVLKPGTAVERILEVDGKRLPLPEGRWVVGGDGDSGWDDPRMGAYGYLRSLVLFRIADNKLDAVLEVNTNVLPATDGWGMAANCARTDLVLAVSRYRAGWDGSCFFVTHTLANKDENPVWAKARAFAATQGWKIPGVLVTAGFRAANRSDVIDARFHFVPETRGLPAEIAGRWKDSGWMSSKLDESRDRSAFAQGVSNWSVGYAGVVDAALKGRVDGTAPIPMPDPTRKSATDDSIARHMAALELMRQSGQISQKEFEAQSETLLENGTGSSSTAPDLSVITAVKAFSYRVIVSVSHIFVDYYWTGSYVATGALEVLQITINSAKFYMHELGWAKMMGVPRTDAARIVDFRYLGSNV
;
A
#
# COMPACT_ATOMS: atom_id res chain seq x y z
N MET A 1 -17.63 -72.35 -4.49
CA MET A 1 -18.76 -72.74 -3.62
C MET A 1 -18.76 -71.81 -2.41
N ALA A 2 -19.91 -71.21 -2.09
CA ALA A 2 -20.25 -70.38 -0.91
C ALA A 2 -19.43 -69.08 -0.71
N GLY A 3 -20.01 -67.91 -0.46
CA GLY A 3 -21.40 -67.49 -0.33
C GLY A 3 -21.47 -65.96 -0.22
N LEU A 4 -22.33 -65.34 -1.03
CA LEU A 4 -22.79 -63.97 -0.88
C LEU A 4 -23.92 -63.95 0.17
N SER A 5 -23.83 -63.08 1.18
CA SER A 5 -24.95 -62.77 2.07
C SER A 5 -25.39 -61.32 1.89
N MET A 6 -26.58 -61.18 1.32
CA MET A 6 -27.40 -59.98 1.25
C MET A 6 -27.70 -59.40 2.64
N LEU A 7 -27.79 -58.08 2.74
CA LEU A 7 -28.66 -57.41 3.70
C LEU A 7 -29.53 -56.40 2.96
N SER A 8 -30.79 -56.79 2.81
CA SER A 8 -31.90 -56.00 2.32
C SER A 8 -32.75 -55.50 3.49
N GLY A 9 -33.14 -54.23 3.43
CA GLY A 9 -34.49 -53.81 3.83
C GLY A 9 -34.69 -53.32 5.26
N LEU A 10 -34.76 -52.01 5.42
CA LEU A 10 -35.67 -51.39 6.40
C LEU A 10 -36.40 -50.19 5.79
N LYS A 11 -37.61 -50.52 5.31
CA LYS A 11 -38.88 -49.79 5.36
C LYS A 11 -38.84 -48.28 5.61
N ALA A 12 -39.26 -47.57 4.56
CA ALA A 12 -39.96 -46.31 4.65
C ALA A 12 -41.24 -46.44 5.51
N ARG A 13 -41.47 -45.47 6.41
CA ARG A 13 -42.74 -44.72 6.55
C ARG A 13 -42.64 -43.66 7.66
N ALA A 14 -42.93 -42.44 7.25
CA ALA A 14 -43.63 -41.39 7.98
C ALA A 14 -43.04 -40.87 9.31
N LEU A 15 -42.46 -39.67 9.24
CA LEU A 15 -42.97 -38.57 10.05
C LEU A 15 -42.69 -37.24 9.34
N LEU A 16 -43.70 -36.75 8.62
CA LEU A 16 -43.86 -35.32 8.37
C LEU A 16 -44.01 -34.65 9.72
N LEU A 17 -43.00 -33.90 10.16
CA LEU A 17 -43.18 -32.89 11.18
C LEU A 17 -42.51 -31.62 10.67
N LEU A 18 -43.38 -30.73 10.18
CA LEU A 18 -43.10 -29.32 9.99
C LEU A 18 -42.50 -28.77 11.29
N LEU A 19 -41.22 -28.41 11.26
CA LEU A 19 -40.76 -27.21 11.96
C LEU A 19 -40.22 -26.27 10.90
N GLY A 20 -41.08 -25.32 10.51
CA GLY A 20 -40.66 -24.15 9.76
C GLY A 20 -39.73 -23.32 10.62
N ILE A 21 -38.43 -23.56 10.50
CA ILE A 21 -37.44 -22.55 10.82
C ILE A 21 -37.29 -21.74 9.53
N THR A 22 -38.15 -20.74 9.37
CA THR A 22 -37.85 -19.59 8.53
C THR A 22 -36.60 -18.94 9.11
N VAL A 23 -35.42 -19.38 8.66
CA VAL A 23 -34.22 -18.57 8.73
C VAL A 23 -34.48 -17.41 7.79
N THR A 24 -35.16 -16.37 8.29
CA THR A 24 -34.99 -15.01 7.79
C THR A 24 -33.58 -14.60 8.17
N GLY A 25 -32.61 -15.21 7.49
CA GLY A 25 -31.27 -14.69 7.38
C GLY A 25 -31.40 -13.45 6.55
N SER A 26 -31.79 -12.36 7.21
CA SER A 26 -31.42 -11.03 6.78
C SER A 26 -29.91 -11.05 6.72
N VAL A 27 -29.36 -11.45 5.58
CA VAL A 27 -28.01 -11.05 5.20
C VAL A 27 -28.14 -9.54 5.13
N ALA A 28 -27.87 -8.89 6.26
CA ALA A 28 -27.60 -7.48 6.30
C ALA A 28 -26.35 -7.31 5.43
N GLY A 29 -26.57 -7.15 4.12
CA GLY A 29 -25.60 -6.50 3.27
C GLY A 29 -25.31 -5.19 3.99
N ALA A 30 -24.11 -5.08 4.55
CA ALA A 30 -23.65 -3.86 5.17
C ALA A 30 -23.97 -2.74 4.19
N ALA A 31 -24.83 -1.82 4.61
CA ALA A 31 -25.25 -0.72 3.79
C ALA A 31 -24.00 0.05 3.37
N HIS A 32 -23.59 -0.07 2.11
CA HIS A 32 -22.54 0.71 1.46
C HIS A 32 -22.97 2.18 1.25
N ALA A 33 -23.60 2.77 2.27
CA ALA A 33 -24.25 4.07 2.22
C ALA A 33 -23.59 5.09 3.16
N ASP A 34 -22.29 4.94 3.45
CA ASP A 34 -21.50 6.07 3.95
C ASP A 34 -21.26 7.04 2.80
N GLY A 35 -22.27 7.91 2.64
CA GLY A 35 -22.49 8.77 1.51
C GLY A 35 -21.35 9.73 1.20
N VAL A 36 -21.46 10.31 -0.01
CA VAL A 36 -20.61 11.41 -0.47
C VAL A 36 -20.64 12.54 0.57
N LEU A 37 -19.48 12.90 1.10
CA LEU A 37 -19.31 13.99 2.04
C LEU A 37 -19.59 15.31 1.31
N LYS A 38 -20.30 16.22 1.98
CA LYS A 38 -20.66 17.50 1.40
C LYS A 38 -19.49 18.48 1.54
N PRO A 39 -19.18 19.28 0.51
CA PRO A 39 -18.25 20.40 0.66
C PRO A 39 -18.63 21.30 1.84
N GLY A 40 -17.66 21.72 2.64
CA GLY A 40 -17.86 22.49 3.87
C GLY A 40 -18.00 21.66 5.15
N THR A 41 -18.20 20.33 5.06
CA THR A 41 -18.19 19.45 6.23
C THR A 41 -16.81 19.46 6.89
N ALA A 42 -16.76 19.74 8.19
CA ALA A 42 -15.52 19.63 8.97
C ALA A 42 -15.22 18.17 9.31
N VAL A 43 -13.95 17.79 9.22
CA VAL A 43 -13.43 16.46 9.59
C VAL A 43 -12.23 16.67 10.49
N GLU A 44 -12.14 15.93 11.57
CA GLU A 44 -11.06 16.05 12.55
C GLU A 44 -10.60 14.66 12.99
N ARG A 45 -9.28 14.52 13.19
CA ARG A 45 -8.58 13.34 13.72
C ARG A 45 -8.68 12.05 12.89
N ILE A 46 -9.86 11.65 12.43
CA ILE A 46 -10.08 10.44 11.65
C ILE A 46 -11.01 10.79 10.51
N LEU A 47 -10.54 10.48 9.30
CA LEU A 47 -11.37 10.42 8.12
C LEU A 47 -11.85 9.00 7.92
N GLU A 48 -13.17 8.80 7.93
CA GLU A 48 -13.78 7.53 7.55
C GLU A 48 -14.18 7.60 6.07
N VAL A 49 -13.65 6.68 5.28
CA VAL A 49 -13.89 6.63 3.83
C VAL A 49 -13.90 5.17 3.38
N ASP A 50 -15.06 4.72 2.87
CA ASP A 50 -15.26 3.37 2.33
C ASP A 50 -14.79 2.24 3.27
N GLY A 51 -15.20 2.33 4.54
CA GLY A 51 -14.86 1.38 5.61
C GLY A 51 -13.42 1.48 6.12
N LYS A 52 -12.63 2.42 5.60
CA LYS A 52 -11.23 2.66 6.00
C LYS A 52 -11.18 3.87 6.91
N ARG A 53 -10.27 3.83 7.90
CA ARG A 53 -10.13 4.89 8.91
C ARG A 53 -8.74 5.50 8.79
N LEU A 54 -8.64 6.66 8.14
CA LEU A 54 -7.39 7.38 7.90
C LEU A 54 -7.20 8.48 8.96
N PRO A 55 -6.22 8.37 9.87
CA PRO A 55 -5.91 9.44 10.80
C PRO A 55 -5.48 10.72 10.10
N LEU A 56 -6.10 11.84 10.46
CA LEU A 56 -5.72 13.14 9.96
C LEU A 56 -4.71 13.79 10.90
N PRO A 57 -3.70 14.49 10.35
CA PRO A 57 -2.86 15.38 11.14
C PRO A 57 -3.68 16.46 11.86
N GLU A 58 -3.10 16.99 12.93
CA GLU A 58 -3.68 18.04 13.74
C GLU A 58 -4.15 19.25 12.92
N GLY A 59 -5.33 19.73 13.27
CA GLY A 59 -5.95 20.89 12.65
C GLY A 59 -7.36 20.58 12.17
N ARG A 60 -8.05 21.64 11.77
CA ARG A 60 -9.39 21.56 11.22
C ARG A 60 -9.30 21.29 9.71
N TRP A 61 -9.79 20.14 9.29
CA TRP A 61 -9.94 19.80 7.88
C TRP A 61 -11.38 20.05 7.44
N VAL A 62 -11.56 20.49 6.20
CA VAL A 62 -12.86 20.80 5.62
C VAL A 62 -12.96 20.12 4.26
N VAL A 63 -14.03 19.38 4.01
CA VAL A 63 -14.27 18.73 2.72
C VAL A 63 -14.37 19.80 1.63
N GLY A 64 -13.52 19.69 0.61
CA GLY A 64 -13.55 20.50 -0.59
C GLY A 64 -14.40 19.86 -1.69
N GLY A 65 -14.28 18.54 -1.87
CA GLY A 65 -15.03 17.79 -2.86
C GLY A 65 -14.94 16.29 -2.60
N ASP A 66 -16.00 15.57 -2.97
CA ASP A 66 -16.10 14.12 -2.85
C ASP A 66 -16.89 13.56 -4.06
N GLY A 67 -16.52 12.37 -4.51
CA GLY A 67 -17.29 11.58 -5.46
C GLY A 67 -16.43 10.65 -6.31
N ASP A 68 -16.96 10.30 -7.48
CA ASP A 68 -16.24 9.50 -8.47
C ASP A 68 -14.99 10.23 -8.96
N SER A 69 -13.86 9.55 -8.93
CA SER A 69 -12.62 10.03 -9.55
C SER A 69 -12.71 10.11 -11.08
N GLY A 70 -13.69 9.44 -11.71
CA GLY A 70 -13.76 9.31 -13.17
C GLY A 70 -12.55 8.58 -13.74
N TRP A 71 -11.89 7.75 -12.93
CA TRP A 71 -10.75 6.95 -13.34
C TRP A 71 -11.24 5.78 -14.19
N ASP A 72 -10.80 5.78 -15.45
CA ASP A 72 -11.09 4.76 -16.44
C ASP A 72 -9.81 4.55 -17.27
N ASP A 73 -8.94 3.66 -16.80
CA ASP A 73 -7.76 3.22 -17.57
C ASP A 73 -8.04 1.83 -18.16
N PRO A 74 -8.32 1.73 -19.47
CA PRO A 74 -8.68 0.46 -20.11
C PRO A 74 -7.53 -0.56 -20.09
N ARG A 75 -6.28 -0.11 -19.92
CA ARG A 75 -5.11 -1.01 -19.78
C ARG A 75 -5.10 -1.70 -18.43
N MET A 76 -5.82 -1.14 -17.47
CA MET A 76 -5.80 -1.60 -16.09
C MET A 76 -6.84 -2.68 -15.84
N GLY A 77 -7.95 -2.65 -16.57
CA GLY A 77 -9.08 -3.55 -16.40
C GLY A 77 -10.17 -2.91 -15.53
N ALA A 78 -11.24 -3.65 -15.26
CA ALA A 78 -12.38 -3.13 -14.51
C ALA A 78 -12.10 -3.12 -12.99
N TYR A 79 -11.47 -2.05 -12.50
CA TYR A 79 -11.27 -1.82 -11.05
C TYR A 79 -12.51 -1.23 -10.34
N GLY A 80 -13.60 -1.01 -11.08
CA GLY A 80 -14.86 -0.53 -10.53
C GLY A 80 -14.80 0.94 -10.11
N TYR A 81 -15.66 1.31 -9.15
CA TYR A 81 -15.83 2.67 -8.69
C TYR A 81 -14.70 3.08 -7.74
N LEU A 82 -13.87 4.03 -8.19
CA LEU A 82 -12.81 4.65 -7.41
C LEU A 82 -13.28 6.01 -6.90
N ARG A 83 -13.39 6.15 -5.58
CA ARG A 83 -13.77 7.38 -4.91
C ARG A 83 -12.55 8.27 -4.72
N SER A 84 -12.70 9.56 -5.03
CA SER A 84 -11.74 10.60 -4.71
C SER A 84 -12.36 11.59 -3.74
N LEU A 85 -11.57 12.03 -2.76
CA LEU A 85 -11.98 12.98 -1.72
C LEU A 85 -10.86 13.99 -1.51
N VAL A 86 -11.21 15.27 -1.52
CA VAL A 86 -10.29 16.38 -1.29
C VAL A 86 -10.71 17.12 -0.02
N LEU A 87 -9.76 17.31 0.90
CA LEU A 87 -9.91 18.03 2.14
C LEU A 87 -8.94 19.22 2.18
N PHE A 88 -9.39 20.36 2.67
CA PHE A 88 -8.58 21.55 2.90
C PHE A 88 -8.32 21.74 4.40
N ARG A 89 -7.06 21.93 4.78
CA ARG A 89 -6.67 22.37 6.12
C ARG A 89 -6.51 23.87 6.12
N ILE A 90 -7.21 24.53 7.05
CA ILE A 90 -7.19 25.98 7.18
C ILE A 90 -6.46 26.36 8.48
N ALA A 91 -5.47 27.25 8.36
CA ALA A 91 -4.76 27.85 9.48
C ALA A 91 -4.66 29.36 9.25
N ASP A 92 -4.97 30.17 10.27
CA ASP A 92 -4.93 31.63 10.20
C ASP A 92 -5.72 32.20 9.00
N ASN A 93 -6.88 31.60 8.71
CA ASN A 93 -7.75 31.91 7.58
C ASN A 93 -7.08 31.77 6.19
N LYS A 94 -6.01 30.96 6.11
CA LYS A 94 -5.30 30.62 4.88
C LYS A 94 -5.30 29.12 4.66
N LEU A 95 -5.23 28.72 3.40
CA LEU A 95 -5.00 27.32 3.04
C LEU A 95 -3.57 26.94 3.45
N ASP A 96 -3.42 25.98 4.37
CA ASP A 96 -2.11 25.50 4.83
C ASP A 96 -1.74 24.15 4.21
N ALA A 97 -2.72 23.27 4.02
CA ALA A 97 -2.51 22.00 3.36
C ALA A 97 -3.77 21.52 2.64
N VAL A 98 -3.57 20.66 1.65
CA VAL A 98 -4.63 19.91 0.98
C VAL A 98 -4.36 18.43 1.16
N LEU A 99 -5.39 17.64 1.42
CA LEU A 99 -5.31 16.20 1.42
C LEU A 99 -6.19 15.68 0.28
N GLU A 100 -5.58 14.96 -0.65
CA GLU A 100 -6.27 14.17 -1.67
C GLU A 100 -6.22 12.70 -1.26
N VAL A 101 -7.38 12.05 -1.18
CA VAL A 101 -7.50 10.62 -0.90
C VAL A 101 -8.21 9.94 -2.06
N ASN A 102 -7.63 8.85 -2.54
CA ASN A 102 -8.25 7.96 -3.50
C ASN A 102 -8.31 6.55 -2.92
N THR A 103 -9.49 5.94 -3.00
CA THR A 103 -9.76 4.58 -2.49
C THR A 103 -10.79 3.89 -3.36
N ASN A 104 -10.77 2.57 -3.33
CA ASN A 104 -11.79 1.75 -3.97
C ASN A 104 -12.98 1.54 -3.04
N VAL A 105 -14.17 1.61 -3.61
CA VAL A 105 -15.43 1.31 -2.90
C VAL A 105 -15.76 -0.17 -2.99
N LEU A 106 -15.43 -0.79 -4.12
CA LEU A 106 -15.61 -2.22 -4.34
C LEU A 106 -14.24 -2.92 -4.26
N PRO A 107 -14.15 -4.10 -3.61
CA PRO A 107 -12.95 -4.91 -3.60
C PRO A 107 -12.47 -5.23 -5.03
N ALA A 108 -11.19 -4.98 -5.31
CA ALA A 108 -10.55 -5.49 -6.52
C ALA A 108 -10.15 -6.95 -6.34
N THR A 109 -9.98 -7.67 -7.46
CA THR A 109 -9.43 -9.03 -7.42
C THR A 109 -7.96 -9.07 -7.80
N ASP A 110 -7.49 -8.09 -8.60
CA ASP A 110 -6.18 -8.06 -9.25
C ASP A 110 -5.10 -7.26 -8.49
N GLY A 111 -5.41 -6.73 -7.30
CA GLY A 111 -4.51 -5.89 -6.52
C GLY A 111 -4.26 -4.51 -7.14
N TRP A 112 -3.66 -3.60 -6.38
CA TRP A 112 -3.57 -2.18 -6.72
C TRP A 112 -2.16 -1.69 -7.05
N GLY A 113 -1.16 -2.58 -7.09
CA GLY A 113 0.22 -2.24 -7.43
C GLY A 113 0.81 -1.10 -6.58
N MET A 114 1.81 -0.41 -7.14
CA MET A 114 2.49 0.74 -6.52
C MET A 114 2.18 2.03 -7.28
N ALA A 115 2.31 3.19 -6.63
CA ALA A 115 2.28 4.48 -7.32
C ALA A 115 3.60 4.68 -8.10
N ALA A 116 3.56 5.28 -9.30
CA ALA A 116 4.77 5.49 -10.12
C ALA A 116 5.83 6.30 -9.39
N ASN A 117 5.40 7.28 -8.58
CA ASN A 117 6.30 8.09 -7.78
C ASN A 117 7.19 7.25 -6.85
N CYS A 118 6.72 6.10 -6.37
CA CYS A 118 7.52 5.22 -5.51
C CYS A 118 8.63 4.48 -6.27
N ALA A 119 8.59 4.45 -7.61
CA ALA A 119 9.62 3.86 -8.46
C ALA A 119 10.62 4.89 -9.00
N ARG A 120 10.45 6.17 -8.67
CA ARG A 120 11.30 7.26 -9.15
C ARG A 120 12.50 7.49 -8.24
N THR A 121 13.60 7.94 -8.83
CA THR A 121 14.87 8.23 -8.13
C THR A 121 15.21 9.72 -8.10
N ASP A 122 14.43 10.56 -8.78
CA ASP A 122 14.64 12.00 -8.89
C ASP A 122 13.75 12.81 -7.93
N LEU A 123 13.02 12.13 -7.04
CA LEU A 123 12.21 12.76 -6.00
C LEU A 123 13.06 13.14 -4.77
N VAL A 124 12.52 13.96 -3.88
CA VAL A 124 13.18 14.26 -2.58
C VAL A 124 13.32 12.99 -1.76
N LEU A 125 12.28 12.16 -1.77
CA LEU A 125 12.26 10.86 -1.14
C LEU A 125 11.32 9.94 -1.91
N ALA A 126 11.70 8.68 -2.09
CA ALA A 126 10.81 7.63 -2.59
C ALA A 126 11.19 6.32 -1.90
N VAL A 127 10.25 5.72 -1.19
CA VAL A 127 10.50 4.55 -0.34
C VAL A 127 9.41 3.52 -0.56
N SER A 128 9.81 2.33 -1.01
CA SER A 128 8.97 1.13 -0.97
C SER A 128 9.23 0.38 0.34
N ARG A 129 8.32 0.48 1.31
CA ARG A 129 8.45 -0.20 2.61
C ARG A 129 8.42 -1.72 2.44
N TYR A 130 7.48 -2.19 1.62
CA TYR A 130 7.43 -3.58 1.19
C TYR A 130 6.54 -3.70 -0.05
N ARG A 131 6.74 -4.80 -0.79
CA ARG A 131 6.04 -5.12 -2.03
C ARG A 131 5.94 -6.64 -2.15
N ALA A 132 4.77 -7.20 -1.86
CA ALA A 132 4.54 -8.63 -1.74
C ALA A 132 3.29 -9.05 -2.50
N GLY A 133 3.43 -9.46 -3.77
CA GLY A 133 2.34 -9.99 -4.60
C GLY A 133 1.16 -9.01 -4.74
N TRP A 134 0.25 -9.08 -3.78
CA TRP A 134 -0.97 -8.28 -3.65
C TRP A 134 -0.95 -7.24 -2.52
N ASP A 135 0.03 -7.28 -1.62
CA ASP A 135 0.19 -6.35 -0.49
C ASP A 135 1.39 -5.42 -0.74
N GLY A 136 1.24 -4.13 -0.46
CA GLY A 136 2.27 -3.16 -0.76
C GLY A 136 2.10 -1.87 0.03
N SER A 137 3.23 -1.31 0.45
CA SER A 137 3.26 0.02 1.08
C SER A 137 4.43 0.81 0.56
N CYS A 138 4.17 2.02 0.08
CA CYS A 138 5.20 3.00 -0.24
C CYS A 138 4.78 4.41 0.12
N PHE A 139 5.77 5.29 0.17
CA PHE A 139 5.58 6.71 0.31
C PHE A 139 6.67 7.48 -0.43
N PHE A 140 6.41 8.75 -0.72
CA PHE A 140 7.34 9.61 -1.42
C PHE A 140 7.13 11.07 -1.02
N VAL A 141 8.17 11.88 -1.21
CA VAL A 141 8.13 13.33 -1.06
C VAL A 141 8.60 13.97 -2.37
N THR A 142 7.81 14.88 -2.88
CA THR A 142 8.03 15.59 -4.15
C THR A 142 7.42 17.00 -4.08
N HIS A 143 7.36 17.71 -5.18
CA HIS A 143 6.51 18.87 -5.37
C HIS A 143 5.46 18.62 -6.45
N THR A 144 4.35 19.34 -6.34
CA THR A 144 3.25 19.30 -7.29
C THR A 144 3.05 20.68 -7.89
N LEU A 145 2.95 20.75 -9.21
CA LEU A 145 2.48 21.95 -9.88
C LEU A 145 0.97 21.89 -10.00
N ALA A 146 0.23 22.71 -9.25
CA ALA A 146 -1.24 22.69 -9.20
C ALA A 146 -1.91 23.33 -10.45
N ASN A 147 -1.40 22.99 -11.63
CA ASN A 147 -1.71 23.62 -12.93
C ASN A 147 -2.82 22.92 -13.74
N LYS A 148 -3.30 21.76 -13.30
CA LYS A 148 -4.30 20.94 -13.98
C LYS A 148 -5.21 20.24 -12.97
N ASP A 149 -6.44 19.97 -13.42
CA ASP A 149 -7.43 19.18 -12.69
C ASP A 149 -7.69 17.90 -13.47
N GLU A 150 -7.08 16.80 -13.03
CA GLU A 150 -7.15 15.54 -13.77
C GLU A 150 -8.39 14.71 -13.39
N ASN A 151 -9.11 15.05 -12.30
CA ASN A 151 -10.33 14.36 -11.90
C ASN A 151 -11.51 15.33 -11.59
N PRO A 152 -12.79 14.87 -11.72
CA PRO A 152 -13.96 15.71 -11.49
C PRO A 152 -14.10 16.23 -10.05
N VAL A 153 -13.51 15.55 -9.08
CA VAL A 153 -13.56 15.93 -7.66
C VAL A 153 -12.73 17.18 -7.41
N TRP A 154 -11.59 17.34 -8.09
CA TRP A 154 -10.79 18.57 -8.03
C TRP A 154 -11.54 19.79 -8.53
N ALA A 155 -12.32 19.66 -9.61
CA ALA A 155 -13.14 20.77 -10.10
C ALA A 155 -14.12 21.26 -9.02
N LYS A 156 -14.77 20.33 -8.30
CA LYS A 156 -15.63 20.67 -7.15
C LYS A 156 -14.84 21.34 -6.02
N ALA A 157 -13.68 20.77 -5.68
CA ALA A 157 -12.83 21.28 -4.60
C ALA A 157 -12.31 22.70 -4.89
N ARG A 158 -11.90 22.99 -6.13
CA ARG A 158 -11.49 24.34 -6.54
C ARG A 158 -12.64 25.33 -6.52
N ALA A 159 -13.81 24.94 -7.02
CA ALA A 159 -15.00 25.77 -6.96
C ALA A 159 -15.33 26.12 -5.50
N PHE A 160 -15.31 25.13 -4.60
CA PHE A 160 -15.50 25.36 -3.17
C PHE A 160 -14.44 26.29 -2.58
N ALA A 161 -13.15 26.02 -2.79
CA ALA A 161 -12.07 26.88 -2.31
C ALA A 161 -12.21 28.34 -2.79
N ALA A 162 -12.61 28.54 -4.06
CA ALA A 162 -12.86 29.86 -4.62
C ALA A 162 -14.01 30.59 -3.90
N THR A 163 -15.12 29.89 -3.59
CA THR A 163 -16.22 30.49 -2.80
C THR A 163 -15.81 30.90 -1.38
N GLN A 164 -14.81 30.23 -0.81
CA GLN A 164 -14.26 30.56 0.51
C GLN A 164 -13.15 31.62 0.44
N GLY A 165 -12.76 32.07 -0.76
CA GLY A 165 -11.64 32.99 -0.96
C GLY A 165 -10.26 32.37 -0.70
N TRP A 166 -10.17 31.04 -0.66
CA TRP A 166 -8.91 30.33 -0.47
C TRP A 166 -8.18 30.17 -1.80
N LYS A 167 -6.93 30.67 -1.84
CA LYS A 167 -6.06 30.52 -3.00
C LYS A 167 -5.28 29.21 -2.90
N ILE A 168 -5.35 28.38 -3.94
CA ILE A 168 -4.48 27.20 -4.09
C ILE A 168 -3.18 27.67 -4.77
N PRO A 169 -2.01 27.55 -4.13
CA PRO A 169 -0.72 27.92 -4.71
C PRO A 169 -0.38 27.12 -5.97
N GLY A 170 0.47 27.69 -6.82
CA GLY A 170 0.92 27.02 -8.05
C GLY A 170 1.90 25.87 -7.80
N VAL A 171 2.69 25.95 -6.71
CA VAL A 171 3.66 24.93 -6.32
C VAL A 171 3.40 24.51 -4.87
N LEU A 172 3.26 23.21 -4.65
CA LEU A 172 3.03 22.59 -3.35
C LEU A 172 4.11 21.55 -3.08
N VAL A 173 4.48 21.32 -1.82
CA VAL A 173 5.32 20.17 -1.44
C VAL A 173 4.41 19.02 -1.07
N THR A 174 4.59 17.88 -1.72
CA THR A 174 3.66 16.76 -1.65
C THR A 174 4.31 15.57 -0.95
N ALA A 175 3.68 15.08 0.10
CA ALA A 175 3.94 13.76 0.67
C ALA A 175 2.83 12.80 0.22
N GLY A 176 3.18 11.78 -0.57
CA GLY A 176 2.26 10.76 -1.03
C GLY A 176 2.47 9.44 -0.32
N PHE A 177 1.37 8.73 -0.06
CA PHE A 177 1.34 7.45 0.63
C PHE A 177 0.43 6.50 -0.13
N ARG A 178 0.92 5.31 -0.43
CA ARG A 178 0.12 4.21 -0.96
C ARG A 178 0.24 3.02 -0.03
N ALA A 179 -0.89 2.55 0.47
CA ALA A 179 -1.04 1.24 1.05
C ALA A 179 -2.08 0.47 0.23
N ALA A 180 -1.76 -0.75 -0.15
CA ALA A 180 -2.63 -1.62 -0.94
C ALA A 180 -2.55 -3.04 -0.41
N ASN A 181 -3.68 -3.74 -0.43
CA ASN A 181 -3.75 -5.18 -0.30
C ASN A 181 -4.47 -5.77 -1.54
N ARG A 182 -4.78 -7.07 -1.50
CA ARG A 182 -5.43 -7.77 -2.61
C ARG A 182 -6.71 -7.10 -3.09
N SER A 183 -7.47 -6.56 -2.14
CA SER A 183 -8.81 -6.07 -2.35
C SER A 183 -8.88 -4.55 -2.33
N ASP A 184 -8.08 -3.91 -1.47
CA ASP A 184 -8.28 -2.54 -1.06
C ASP A 184 -7.03 -1.68 -1.24
N VAL A 185 -7.24 -0.38 -1.41
CA VAL A 185 -6.18 0.61 -1.51
C VAL A 185 -6.55 1.91 -0.82
N ILE A 186 -5.54 2.54 -0.23
CA ILE A 186 -5.54 3.94 0.18
C ILE A 186 -4.36 4.60 -0.53
N ASP A 187 -4.63 5.61 -1.35
CA ASP A 187 -3.64 6.57 -1.84
C ASP A 187 -3.97 7.94 -1.26
N ALA A 188 -3.15 8.39 -0.32
CA ALA A 188 -3.31 9.67 0.36
C ALA A 188 -2.14 10.58 -0.01
N ARG A 189 -2.45 11.79 -0.49
CA ARG A 189 -1.46 12.80 -0.87
C ARG A 189 -1.72 14.09 -0.10
N PHE A 190 -0.75 14.45 0.72
CA PHE A 190 -0.74 15.71 1.45
C PHE A 190 0.07 16.74 0.68
N HIS A 191 -0.58 17.80 0.26
CA HIS A 191 0.02 18.94 -0.42
C HIS A 191 0.16 20.10 0.56
N PHE A 192 1.37 20.38 1.00
CA PHE A 192 1.68 21.45 1.94
C PHE A 192 1.98 22.75 1.19
N VAL A 193 1.43 23.85 1.69
CA VAL A 193 1.66 25.19 1.17
C VAL A 193 2.95 25.75 1.79
N PRO A 194 4.05 25.92 1.05
CA PRO A 194 5.30 26.43 1.64
C PRO A 194 5.14 27.86 2.20
N GLU A 195 4.29 28.66 1.58
CA GLU A 195 4.05 30.07 1.91
C GLU A 195 3.50 30.28 3.33
N THR A 196 2.71 29.33 3.85
CA THR A 196 2.22 29.41 5.24
C THR A 196 3.31 29.14 6.26
N ARG A 197 4.49 28.69 5.81
CA ARG A 197 5.67 28.42 6.64
C ARG A 197 6.79 29.45 6.43
N GLY A 198 6.46 30.60 5.85
CA GLY A 198 7.39 31.72 5.67
C GLY A 198 8.30 31.60 4.45
N LEU A 199 8.12 30.57 3.61
CA LEU A 199 8.86 30.43 2.37
C LEU A 199 8.24 31.29 1.25
N PRO A 200 9.04 31.78 0.30
CA PRO A 200 8.52 32.58 -0.80
C PRO A 200 7.61 31.75 -1.71
N ALA A 201 6.57 32.41 -2.24
CA ALA A 201 5.73 31.83 -3.27
C ALA A 201 6.56 31.51 -4.52
N GLU A 202 6.33 30.35 -5.11
CA GLU A 202 7.04 29.90 -6.31
C GLU A 202 6.07 29.68 -7.46
N ILE A 203 6.51 30.04 -8.66
CA ILE A 203 5.81 29.75 -9.91
C ILE A 203 6.80 29.02 -10.81
N ALA A 204 6.46 27.79 -11.18
CA ALA A 204 7.24 26.98 -12.11
C ALA A 204 6.34 26.56 -13.29
N GLY A 205 6.83 26.80 -14.51
CA GLY A 205 6.11 26.41 -15.73
C GLY A 205 6.21 24.91 -16.05
N ARG A 206 7.32 24.26 -15.64
CA ARG A 206 7.53 22.82 -15.76
C ARG A 206 8.03 22.25 -14.43
N TRP A 207 7.70 20.99 -14.16
CA TRP A 207 8.02 20.35 -12.88
C TRP A 207 9.52 20.40 -12.58
N LYS A 208 10.36 20.03 -13.56
CA LYS A 208 11.83 20.07 -13.47
C LYS A 208 12.46 21.46 -13.25
N ASP A 209 11.72 22.52 -13.54
CA ASP A 209 12.24 23.89 -13.40
C ASP A 209 12.11 24.40 -11.96
N SER A 210 11.25 23.79 -11.15
CA SER A 210 11.01 24.19 -9.77
C SER A 210 12.26 24.09 -8.89
N GLY A 211 12.41 25.01 -7.94
CA GLY A 211 13.42 24.98 -6.90
C GLY A 211 13.19 23.89 -5.85
N TRP A 212 12.05 23.19 -5.91
CA TRP A 212 11.72 22.04 -5.05
C TRP A 212 12.20 20.69 -5.60
N MET A 213 12.83 20.69 -6.78
CA MET A 213 13.54 19.52 -7.30
C MET A 213 14.60 19.05 -6.29
N SER A 214 14.71 17.74 -6.10
CA SER A 214 15.72 17.13 -5.21
C SER A 214 17.13 17.65 -5.50
N SER A 215 17.50 17.75 -6.77
CA SER A 215 18.80 18.24 -7.24
C SER A 215 19.05 19.74 -7.02
N LYS A 216 18.05 20.51 -6.60
CA LYS A 216 18.13 21.97 -6.38
C LYS A 216 17.85 22.37 -4.94
N LEU A 217 17.45 21.43 -4.06
CA LEU A 217 17.11 21.77 -2.67
C LEU A 217 18.28 22.41 -1.93
N ASP A 218 19.52 22.01 -2.23
CA ASP A 218 20.73 22.55 -1.60
C ASP A 218 21.02 24.02 -1.97
N GLU A 219 20.35 24.56 -3.00
CA GLU A 219 20.43 26.00 -3.34
C GLU A 219 19.74 26.89 -2.30
N SER A 220 18.87 26.32 -1.44
CA SER A 220 18.14 27.04 -0.40
C SER A 220 18.04 26.21 0.88
N ARG A 221 18.74 26.65 1.92
CA ARG A 221 18.70 26.03 3.24
C ARG A 221 17.27 25.86 3.78
N ASP A 222 16.41 26.85 3.59
CA ASP A 222 15.05 26.83 4.12
C ASP A 222 14.16 25.84 3.36
N ARG A 223 14.30 25.74 2.02
CA ARG A 223 13.59 24.71 1.23
C ARG A 223 14.06 23.31 1.61
N SER A 224 15.37 23.10 1.71
CA SER A 224 15.95 21.82 2.12
C SER A 224 15.44 21.42 3.51
N ALA A 225 15.44 22.34 4.48
CA ALA A 225 14.90 22.08 5.82
C ALA A 225 13.40 21.73 5.80
N PHE A 226 12.60 22.40 4.97
CA PHE A 226 11.18 22.07 4.82
C PHE A 226 10.93 20.72 4.15
N ALA A 227 11.62 20.43 3.06
CA ALA A 227 11.55 19.14 2.38
C ALA A 227 12.00 18.00 3.31
N GLN A 228 13.03 18.21 4.12
CA GLN A 228 13.48 17.27 5.15
C GLN A 228 12.44 17.09 6.25
N GLY A 229 11.83 18.17 6.76
CA GLY A 229 10.75 18.10 7.75
C GLY A 229 9.56 17.28 7.27
N VAL A 230 9.14 17.47 6.01
CA VAL A 230 8.09 16.66 5.37
C VAL A 230 8.53 15.21 5.19
N SER A 231 9.78 14.96 4.81
CA SER A 231 10.35 13.62 4.68
C SER A 231 10.34 12.85 6.01
N ASN A 232 10.80 13.47 7.09
CA ASN A 232 10.82 12.88 8.43
C ASN A 232 9.41 12.56 8.93
N TRP A 233 8.47 13.48 8.70
CA TRP A 233 7.06 13.27 9.02
C TRP A 233 6.48 12.09 8.22
N SER A 234 6.82 11.99 6.93
CA SER A 234 6.33 10.93 6.04
C SER A 234 6.78 9.54 6.46
N VAL A 235 8.02 9.40 6.96
CA VAL A 235 8.52 8.11 7.49
C VAL A 235 7.61 7.58 8.61
N GLY A 236 7.20 8.44 9.54
CA GLY A 236 6.28 8.07 10.62
C GLY A 236 4.85 7.84 10.13
N TYR A 237 4.35 8.71 9.27
CA TYR A 237 2.96 8.66 8.80
C TYR A 237 2.68 7.48 7.85
N ALA A 238 3.68 6.99 7.10
CA ALA A 238 3.50 5.84 6.21
C ALA A 238 3.06 4.56 6.95
N GLY A 239 3.53 4.36 8.19
CA GLY A 239 3.06 3.29 9.07
C GLY A 239 1.58 3.41 9.42
N VAL A 240 1.11 4.65 9.60
CA VAL A 240 -0.29 4.96 9.94
C VAL A 240 -1.22 4.68 8.77
N VAL A 241 -0.84 5.05 7.54
CA VAL A 241 -1.65 4.76 6.33
C VAL A 241 -1.77 3.25 6.09
N ASP A 242 -0.69 2.50 6.30
CA ASP A 242 -0.72 1.04 6.23
C ASP A 242 -1.65 0.43 7.29
N ALA A 243 -1.57 0.92 8.53
CA ALA A 243 -2.47 0.51 9.59
C ALA A 243 -3.93 0.89 9.29
N ALA A 244 -4.18 2.04 8.64
CA ALA A 244 -5.50 2.52 8.27
C ALA A 244 -6.18 1.56 7.29
N LEU A 245 -5.45 1.11 6.27
CA LEU A 245 -5.93 0.10 5.32
C LEU A 245 -6.27 -1.22 6.03
N LYS A 246 -5.45 -1.61 7.01
CA LYS A 246 -5.59 -2.87 7.75
C LYS A 246 -6.60 -2.81 8.90
N GLY A 247 -7.25 -1.66 9.12
CA GLY A 247 -8.19 -1.46 10.22
C GLY A 247 -7.55 -1.51 11.61
N ARG A 248 -6.25 -1.20 11.72
CA ARG A 248 -5.44 -1.29 12.95
C ARG A 248 -5.12 0.06 13.59
N VAL A 249 -5.78 1.12 13.14
CA VAL A 249 -5.54 2.47 13.64
C VAL A 249 -6.21 2.68 14.98
N ASP A 250 -5.40 3.09 15.96
CA ASP A 250 -5.88 3.74 17.16
C ASP A 250 -6.00 5.26 16.89
N GLY A 251 -7.24 5.75 16.83
CA GLY A 251 -7.54 7.15 16.55
C GLY A 251 -7.27 8.11 17.70
N THR A 252 -6.73 7.62 18.82
CA THR A 252 -6.53 8.41 20.04
C THR A 252 -5.29 9.29 19.98
N ALA A 253 -4.22 8.85 19.32
CA ALA A 253 -2.95 9.57 19.28
C ALA A 253 -2.99 10.75 18.28
N PRO A 254 -2.64 11.98 18.71
CA PRO A 254 -2.54 13.10 17.80
C PRO A 254 -1.35 12.93 16.84
N ILE A 255 -1.56 13.29 15.58
CA ILE A 255 -0.51 13.28 14.55
C ILE A 255 -0.14 14.74 14.26
N PRO A 256 1.04 15.21 14.66
CA PRO A 256 1.42 16.59 14.39
C PRO A 256 1.56 16.83 12.88
N MET A 257 1.33 18.08 12.46
CA MET A 257 1.71 18.52 11.11
C MET A 257 3.24 18.46 10.94
N PRO A 258 3.75 18.27 9.71
CA PRO A 258 5.19 18.40 9.47
C PRO A 258 5.63 19.81 9.87
N ASP A 259 6.71 19.90 10.64
CA ASP A 259 7.26 21.16 11.13
C ASP A 259 8.75 21.22 10.73
N PRO A 260 9.15 22.16 9.84
CA PRO A 260 10.55 22.32 9.43
C PRO A 260 11.46 22.77 10.57
N THR A 261 10.90 23.41 11.60
CA THR A 261 11.66 23.99 12.71
C THR A 261 11.89 23.00 13.84
N ARG A 262 11.06 21.95 13.92
CA ARG A 262 11.34 20.83 14.81
C ARG A 262 12.52 20.05 14.23
N LYS A 263 13.59 19.95 15.02
CA LYS A 263 14.63 18.95 14.76
C LYS A 263 13.94 17.62 14.54
N SER A 264 14.32 16.98 13.44
CA SER A 264 13.76 15.72 12.99
C SER A 264 13.50 14.76 14.15
N ALA A 265 12.29 14.24 14.23
CA ALA A 265 11.96 13.07 15.03
C ALA A 265 12.69 11.80 14.56
N THR A 266 13.79 11.89 13.79
CA THR A 266 14.66 10.75 13.48
C THR A 266 15.24 10.16 14.75
N ASP A 267 15.58 10.99 15.75
CA ASP A 267 15.96 10.54 17.10
C ASP A 267 14.81 9.71 17.73
N ASP A 268 13.56 10.16 17.56
CA ASP A 268 12.38 9.43 18.03
C ASP A 268 11.98 8.25 17.13
N SER A 269 12.39 8.20 15.87
CA SER A 269 12.04 7.12 14.95
C SER A 269 12.85 5.88 15.21
N ILE A 270 14.15 6.04 15.48
CA ILE A 270 15.03 4.98 15.98
C ILE A 270 14.52 4.56 17.36
N ALA A 271 14.26 5.52 18.28
CA ALA A 271 13.73 5.20 19.60
C ALA A 271 12.39 4.42 19.55
N ARG A 272 11.47 4.78 18.64
CA ARG A 272 10.19 4.06 18.44
C ARG A 272 10.39 2.67 17.86
N HIS A 273 11.28 2.51 16.87
CA HIS A 273 11.61 1.17 16.35
C HIS A 273 12.30 0.31 17.42
N MET A 274 13.23 0.88 18.18
CA MET A 274 13.87 0.23 19.32
C MET A 274 12.84 -0.20 20.38
N ALA A 275 11.86 0.66 20.70
CA ALA A 275 10.78 0.32 21.63
C ALA A 275 9.86 -0.80 21.08
N ALA A 276 9.60 -0.82 19.78
CA ALA A 276 8.84 -1.89 19.14
C ALA A 276 9.61 -3.23 19.14
N LEU A 277 10.91 -3.20 18.83
CA LEU A 277 11.80 -4.37 18.92
C LEU A 277 11.85 -4.91 20.36
N GLU A 278 11.91 -4.02 21.34
CA GLU A 278 11.90 -4.38 22.76
C GLU A 278 10.58 -5.04 23.16
N LEU A 279 9.43 -4.53 22.69
CA LEU A 279 8.13 -5.17 22.92
C LEU A 279 8.03 -6.56 22.27
N MET A 280 8.57 -6.73 21.06
CA MET A 280 8.63 -8.04 20.39
C MET A 280 9.52 -9.03 21.17
N ARG A 281 10.63 -8.55 21.71
CA ARG A 281 11.53 -9.34 22.57
C ARG A 281 10.84 -9.75 23.87
N GLN A 282 10.18 -8.82 24.55
CA GLN A 282 9.45 -9.07 25.79
C GLN A 282 8.26 -10.02 25.60
N SER A 283 7.61 -9.99 24.44
CA SER A 283 6.52 -10.91 24.08
C SER A 283 6.99 -12.26 23.52
N GLY A 284 8.31 -12.49 23.41
CA GLY A 284 8.88 -13.73 22.91
C GLY A 284 8.74 -13.94 21.40
N GLN A 285 8.38 -12.90 20.63
CA GLN A 285 8.30 -12.96 19.17
C GLN A 285 9.68 -12.96 18.50
N ILE A 286 10.68 -12.35 19.16
CA ILE A 286 12.08 -12.39 18.74
C ILE A 286 12.97 -12.77 19.92
N SER A 287 14.05 -13.48 19.64
CA SER A 287 15.10 -13.81 20.61
C SER A 287 15.95 -12.59 20.95
N GLN A 288 16.67 -12.66 22.08
CA GLN A 288 17.66 -11.64 22.47
C GLN A 288 18.70 -11.37 21.36
N LYS A 289 19.17 -12.42 20.70
CA LYS A 289 20.14 -12.33 19.61
C LYS A 289 19.58 -11.60 18.38
N GLU A 290 18.32 -11.84 18.04
CA GLU A 290 17.65 -11.14 16.93
C GLU A 290 17.40 -9.68 17.26
N PHE A 291 17.03 -9.36 18.51
CA PHE A 291 16.90 -8.00 18.98
C PHE A 291 18.22 -7.23 18.83
N GLU A 292 19.34 -7.79 19.30
CA GLU A 292 20.67 -7.17 19.21
C GLU A 292 21.07 -6.90 17.75
N ALA A 293 20.94 -7.91 16.87
CA ALA A 293 21.28 -7.77 15.46
C ALA A 293 20.41 -6.73 14.73
N GLN A 294 19.10 -6.70 15.01
CA GLN A 294 18.19 -5.72 14.40
C GLN A 294 18.42 -4.31 14.95
N SER A 295 18.77 -4.18 16.23
CA SER A 295 19.10 -2.89 16.86
C SER A 295 20.40 -2.31 16.30
N GLU A 296 21.44 -3.12 16.16
CA GLU A 296 22.72 -2.74 15.53
C GLU A 296 22.48 -2.29 14.08
N THR A 297 21.74 -3.08 13.31
CA THR A 297 21.37 -2.74 11.92
C THR A 297 20.61 -1.41 11.85
N LEU A 298 19.67 -1.15 12.77
CA LEU A 298 18.87 0.07 12.84
C LEU A 298 19.71 1.29 13.24
N LEU A 299 20.69 1.13 14.12
CA LEU A 299 21.60 2.19 14.55
C LEU A 299 22.64 2.53 13.46
N GLU A 300 23.15 1.53 12.75
CA GLU A 300 24.12 1.70 11.67
C GLU A 300 23.49 2.27 10.40
N ASN A 301 22.31 1.76 10.01
CA ASN A 301 21.67 2.11 8.74
C ASN A 301 20.54 3.15 8.89
N GLY A 302 20.18 3.52 10.12
CA GLY A 302 19.05 4.40 10.44
C GLY A 302 17.68 3.75 10.19
N THR A 303 16.61 4.54 10.30
CA THR A 303 15.26 4.14 9.84
C THR A 303 15.09 4.27 8.32
N GLY A 304 16.18 4.60 7.62
CA GLY A 304 16.24 4.54 6.17
C GLY A 304 15.78 3.15 5.77
N SER A 305 14.62 3.07 5.14
CA SER A 305 14.26 1.89 4.38
C SER A 305 15.36 1.76 3.35
N SER A 306 16.34 0.90 3.63
CA SER A 306 17.02 0.23 2.55
C SER A 306 15.88 -0.33 1.73
N SER A 307 15.65 0.24 0.54
CA SER A 307 14.66 -0.24 -0.42
C SER A 307 15.10 -1.60 -0.99
N THR A 308 15.82 -2.38 -0.20
CA THR A 308 16.26 -3.73 -0.44
C THR A 308 15.31 -4.67 0.28
N ALA A 309 13.99 -4.45 0.14
CA ALA A 309 13.13 -5.62 0.06
C ALA A 309 13.77 -6.45 -1.06
N PRO A 310 14.36 -7.62 -0.75
CA PRO A 310 15.14 -8.34 -1.74
C PRO A 310 14.23 -8.58 -2.93
N ASP A 311 14.74 -8.33 -4.14
CA ASP A 311 13.94 -8.49 -5.35
C ASP A 311 13.21 -9.83 -5.28
N LEU A 312 11.89 -9.82 -5.44
CA LEU A 312 11.05 -11.00 -5.37
C LEU A 312 11.58 -12.08 -6.31
N SER A 313 12.15 -11.68 -7.45
CA SER A 313 12.81 -12.60 -8.39
C SER A 313 13.97 -13.36 -7.75
N VAL A 314 14.79 -12.68 -6.92
CA VAL A 314 15.93 -13.26 -6.21
C VAL A 314 15.44 -14.18 -5.09
N ILE A 315 14.46 -13.77 -4.28
CA ILE A 315 13.90 -14.63 -3.21
C ILE A 315 13.27 -15.88 -3.82
N THR A 316 12.49 -15.73 -4.88
CA THR A 316 11.87 -16.86 -5.59
C THR A 316 12.92 -17.76 -6.22
N ALA A 317 13.98 -17.21 -6.82
CA ALA A 317 15.09 -17.99 -7.37
C ALA A 317 15.83 -18.78 -6.27
N VAL A 318 16.14 -18.15 -5.14
CA VAL A 318 16.79 -18.80 -3.98
C VAL A 318 15.90 -19.90 -3.42
N LYS A 319 14.60 -19.66 -3.26
CA LYS A 319 13.62 -20.65 -2.79
C LYS A 319 13.48 -21.82 -3.77
N ALA A 320 13.43 -21.54 -5.07
CA ALA A 320 13.35 -22.56 -6.11
C ALA A 320 14.63 -23.41 -6.14
N PHE A 321 15.80 -22.76 -6.05
CA PHE A 321 17.10 -23.44 -6.04
C PHE A 321 17.29 -24.31 -4.79
N SER A 322 17.02 -23.78 -3.60
CA SER A 322 17.17 -24.51 -2.34
C SER A 322 16.25 -25.73 -2.27
N TYR A 323 14.99 -25.58 -2.67
CA TYR A 323 14.05 -26.70 -2.77
C TYR A 323 14.55 -27.76 -3.74
N ARG A 324 15.11 -27.36 -4.89
CA ARG A 324 15.63 -28.30 -5.89
C ARG A 324 16.81 -29.09 -5.38
N VAL A 325 17.77 -28.45 -4.71
CA VAL A 325 18.93 -29.13 -4.14
C VAL A 325 18.48 -30.20 -3.14
N ILE A 326 17.54 -29.89 -2.24
CA ILE A 326 17.03 -30.84 -1.26
C ILE A 326 16.36 -32.04 -1.93
N VAL A 327 15.47 -31.77 -2.90
CA VAL A 327 14.73 -32.82 -3.61
C VAL A 327 15.68 -33.70 -4.44
N SER A 328 16.62 -33.11 -5.16
CA SER A 328 17.62 -33.84 -5.95
C SER A 328 18.48 -34.75 -5.09
N VAL A 329 18.91 -34.29 -3.90
CA VAL A 329 19.66 -35.14 -2.97
C VAL A 329 18.82 -36.34 -2.54
N SER A 330 17.56 -36.13 -2.15
CA SER A 330 16.66 -37.23 -1.78
C SER A 330 16.45 -38.24 -2.91
N HIS A 331 16.27 -37.77 -4.14
CA HIS A 331 16.11 -38.62 -5.31
C HIS A 331 17.37 -39.42 -5.63
N ILE A 332 18.54 -38.80 -5.59
CA ILE A 332 19.81 -39.50 -5.77
C ILE A 332 19.96 -40.67 -4.78
N PHE A 333 19.60 -40.46 -3.51
CA PHE A 333 19.63 -41.54 -2.51
C PHE A 333 18.65 -42.67 -2.82
N VAL A 334 17.41 -42.32 -3.15
CA VAL A 334 16.36 -43.30 -3.47
C VAL A 334 16.73 -44.08 -4.75
N ASP A 335 17.08 -43.38 -5.82
CA ASP A 335 17.40 -43.98 -7.11
C ASP A 335 18.69 -44.81 -7.03
N TYR A 336 19.70 -44.39 -6.26
CA TYR A 336 20.88 -45.21 -6.01
C TYR A 336 20.55 -46.46 -5.20
N TYR A 337 19.73 -46.34 -4.15
CA TYR A 337 19.28 -47.49 -3.36
C TYR A 337 18.60 -48.55 -4.24
N TRP A 338 17.78 -48.13 -5.21
CA TRP A 338 17.06 -49.04 -6.10
C TRP A 338 17.89 -49.58 -7.26
N THR A 339 18.76 -48.77 -7.85
CA THR A 339 19.50 -49.14 -9.07
C THR A 339 20.88 -49.73 -8.80
N GLY A 340 21.49 -49.41 -7.65
CA GLY A 340 22.87 -49.76 -7.33
C GLY A 340 23.93 -49.19 -8.29
N SER A 341 23.56 -48.25 -9.17
CA SER A 341 24.43 -47.75 -10.24
C SER A 341 24.39 -46.23 -10.34
N TYR A 342 25.54 -45.59 -10.14
CA TYR A 342 25.69 -44.13 -10.23
C TYR A 342 25.28 -43.56 -11.60
N VAL A 343 25.53 -44.31 -12.68
CA VAL A 343 25.16 -43.87 -14.04
C VAL A 343 23.65 -43.90 -14.22
N ALA A 344 22.98 -44.96 -13.74
CA ALA A 344 21.52 -45.07 -13.81
C ALA A 344 20.85 -44.01 -12.93
N THR A 345 21.36 -43.80 -11.71
CA THR A 345 20.91 -42.72 -10.81
C THR A 345 21.05 -41.35 -11.46
N GLY A 346 22.20 -41.03 -12.04
CA GLY A 346 22.42 -39.74 -12.71
C GLY A 346 21.46 -39.51 -13.89
N ALA A 347 21.19 -40.55 -14.68
CA ALA A 347 20.24 -40.47 -15.78
C ALA A 347 18.79 -40.25 -15.28
N LEU A 348 18.39 -40.94 -14.21
CA LEU A 348 17.06 -40.77 -13.60
C LEU A 348 16.89 -39.37 -13.00
N GLU A 349 17.91 -38.83 -12.35
CA GLU A 349 17.86 -37.48 -11.77
C GLU A 349 17.67 -36.40 -12.85
N VAL A 350 18.44 -36.46 -13.95
CA VAL A 350 18.27 -35.52 -15.08
C VAL A 350 16.87 -35.61 -15.67
N LEU A 351 16.34 -36.85 -15.81
CA LEU A 351 14.99 -37.08 -16.29
C LEU A 351 13.95 -36.48 -15.35
N GLN A 352 14.09 -36.67 -14.04
CA GLN A 352 13.18 -36.13 -13.04
C GLN A 352 13.22 -34.60 -12.98
N ILE A 353 14.40 -33.97 -13.07
CA ILE A 353 14.53 -32.51 -13.18
C ILE A 353 13.76 -32.00 -14.40
N THR A 354 13.89 -32.68 -15.54
CA THR A 354 13.23 -32.31 -16.79
C THR A 354 11.71 -32.46 -16.68
N ILE A 355 11.23 -33.63 -16.22
CA ILE A 355 9.80 -33.92 -16.06
C ILE A 355 9.17 -32.99 -15.03
N ASN A 356 9.81 -32.76 -13.89
CA ASN A 356 9.27 -31.88 -12.85
C ASN A 356 9.26 -30.42 -13.30
N SER A 357 10.27 -29.97 -14.08
CA SER A 357 10.25 -28.64 -14.71
C SER A 357 9.08 -28.50 -15.68
N ALA A 358 8.91 -29.48 -16.57
CA ALA A 358 7.83 -29.48 -17.55
C ALA A 358 6.46 -29.56 -16.86
N LYS A 359 6.30 -30.42 -15.84
CA LYS A 359 5.10 -30.52 -15.03
C LYS A 359 4.77 -29.20 -14.34
N PHE A 360 5.76 -28.57 -13.69
CA PHE A 360 5.57 -27.27 -13.05
C PHE A 360 5.18 -26.21 -14.06
N TYR A 361 5.88 -26.12 -15.20
CA TYR A 361 5.56 -25.17 -16.27
C TYR A 361 4.14 -25.37 -16.82
N MET A 362 3.75 -26.61 -17.11
CA MET A 362 2.41 -26.93 -17.60
C MET A 362 1.34 -26.70 -16.53
N HIS A 363 1.65 -26.94 -15.27
CA HIS A 363 0.78 -26.64 -14.13
C HIS A 363 0.56 -25.12 -13.99
N GLU A 364 1.64 -24.32 -14.05
CA GLU A 364 1.55 -22.86 -14.06
C GLU A 364 0.79 -22.33 -15.27
N LEU A 365 0.99 -22.89 -16.47
CA LEU A 365 0.19 -22.56 -17.66
C LEU A 365 -1.29 -22.95 -17.51
N GLY A 366 -1.57 -24.09 -16.90
CA GLY A 366 -2.91 -24.56 -16.60
C GLY A 366 -3.62 -23.63 -15.61
N TRP A 367 -2.94 -23.23 -14.54
CA TRP A 367 -3.43 -22.23 -13.59
C TRP A 367 -3.58 -20.86 -14.22
N ALA A 368 -2.63 -20.43 -15.07
CA ALA A 368 -2.73 -19.18 -15.84
C ALA A 368 -3.99 -19.13 -16.70
N LYS A 369 -4.34 -20.26 -17.33
CA LYS A 369 -5.51 -20.36 -18.19
C LYS A 369 -6.82 -20.48 -17.40
N MET A 370 -6.82 -21.14 -16.24
CA MET A 370 -8.03 -21.37 -15.43
C MET A 370 -8.33 -20.25 -14.42
N MET A 371 -7.32 -19.62 -13.84
CA MET A 371 -7.45 -18.58 -12.81
C MET A 371 -7.00 -17.19 -13.28
N GLY A 372 -6.55 -17.06 -14.53
CA GLY A 372 -5.92 -15.85 -15.07
C GLY A 372 -4.39 -15.89 -14.92
N VAL A 373 -3.69 -15.19 -15.82
CA VAL A 373 -2.22 -15.13 -15.93
C VAL A 373 -1.57 -15.01 -14.54
N PRO A 374 -0.51 -15.78 -14.21
CA PRO A 374 0.24 -15.63 -12.95
C PRO A 374 0.62 -14.17 -12.81
N ARG A 375 0.03 -13.53 -11.81
CA ARG A 375 -0.06 -12.08 -11.77
C ARG A 375 1.32 -11.50 -11.50
N THR A 376 1.78 -10.65 -12.41
CA THR A 376 2.91 -9.74 -12.20
C THR A 376 2.43 -8.47 -11.48
N ASP A 377 1.39 -8.59 -10.66
CA ASP A 377 0.70 -7.50 -9.93
C ASP A 377 1.63 -6.83 -8.93
N ALA A 378 2.55 -7.58 -8.32
CA ALA A 378 3.66 -6.99 -7.58
C ALA A 378 4.33 -5.94 -8.46
N ALA A 379 4.73 -6.31 -9.68
CA ALA A 379 5.23 -5.51 -10.82
C ALA A 379 4.52 -4.19 -11.15
N ARG A 380 3.20 -4.15 -10.94
CA ARG A 380 2.32 -3.19 -11.62
C ARG A 380 2.39 -1.81 -10.99
N ILE A 381 2.45 -0.79 -11.84
CA ILE A 381 2.25 0.60 -11.46
C ILE A 381 0.80 0.94 -11.77
N VAL A 382 0.04 1.37 -10.76
CA VAL A 382 -1.34 1.84 -10.90
C VAL A 382 -1.40 3.25 -10.35
N ASP A 383 -1.52 4.23 -11.24
CA ASP A 383 -1.69 5.62 -10.87
C ASP A 383 -3.13 6.07 -11.09
N PHE A 384 -3.58 6.91 -10.18
CA PHE A 384 -4.85 7.62 -10.32
C PHE A 384 -4.64 8.97 -10.99
N ARG A 385 -5.74 9.71 -11.16
CA ARG A 385 -5.70 11.08 -11.63
C ARG A 385 -5.65 12.01 -10.44
N TYR A 386 -4.59 12.79 -10.33
CA TYR A 386 -4.25 13.57 -9.15
C TYR A 386 -4.33 15.08 -9.42
N LEU A 387 -4.06 15.88 -8.39
CA LEU A 387 -3.79 17.31 -8.60
C LEU A 387 -2.56 17.52 -9.47
N GLY A 388 -2.73 18.25 -10.58
CA GLY A 388 -1.62 18.86 -11.28
C GLY A 388 -0.60 17.90 -11.89
N SER A 389 0.56 18.44 -12.26
CA SER A 389 1.66 17.66 -12.84
C SER A 389 2.78 17.43 -11.83
N ASN A 390 3.21 16.18 -11.72
CA ASN A 390 4.37 15.76 -10.93
C ASN A 390 5.52 15.28 -11.82
N VAL A 391 5.50 15.55 -13.13
CA VAL A 391 6.43 15.04 -14.15
C VAL A 391 6.96 16.15 -15.05
#